data_AF-A0A259KW35-F1
#
_entry.id   AF-A0A259KW35-F1
#
_cell.length_a   1.000
_cell.length_b   1.000
_cell.length_c   1.000
_cell.angle_alpha   90.00
_cell.angle_beta   90.00
_cell.angle_gamma   90.00
#
_symmetry.space_group_name_H-M   'P 1'
#
loop_
_entity.id
_entity.type
_entity.pdbx_description
1 polymer ?
#
loop_
_entity_poly.entity_id
_entity_poly.type
_entity_poly.pdbx_seq_one_letter_code
_entity_poly.pdbx_strand_id
1 'polypeptide(L)'
;MTLGALAHRVSALEGWRRLAAAFAAGALAALSTAPFGLWPVLGLSFPILVLLVDGTRRGTRRPWRVAAAIGWWFGFGYFLCSLWWIGAAFLVDADVFAWL
;
A
#
# COMPACT_ATOMS: atom_id res chain seq x y z
N MET A 1 2.13 -14.76 -20.99
CA MET A 1 2.10 -13.32 -20.65
C MET A 1 3.50 -12.89 -20.29
N THR A 2 4.10 -11.94 -21.00
CA THR A 2 5.47 -11.47 -20.69
C THR A 2 5.45 -10.53 -19.47
N LEU A 3 6.48 -10.58 -18.64
CA LEU A 3 6.63 -9.71 -17.45
C LEU A 3 6.45 -8.21 -17.80
N GLY A 4 6.90 -7.79 -18.99
CA GLY A 4 6.73 -6.43 -19.48
C GLY A 4 5.26 -6.01 -19.67
N ALA A 5 4.38 -6.93 -20.09
CA ALA A 5 2.96 -6.63 -20.25
C ALA A 5 2.27 -6.40 -18.90
N LEU A 6 2.65 -7.16 -17.87
CA LEU A 6 2.16 -6.97 -16.50
C LEU A 6 2.65 -5.64 -15.92
N ALA A 7 3.95 -5.35 -16.05
CA ALA A 7 4.52 -4.09 -15.58
C ALA A 7 3.81 -2.89 -16.21
N HIS A 8 3.58 -2.93 -17.53
CA HIS A 8 2.86 -1.86 -18.21
C HIS A 8 1.41 -1.71 -17.70
N ARG A 9 0.70 -2.81 -17.46
CA ARG A 9 -0.67 -2.77 -16.91
C ARG A 9 -0.72 -2.12 -15.53
N VAL A 10 0.24 -2.44 -14.66
CA VAL A 10 0.34 -1.85 -13.31
C VAL A 10 0.64 -0.35 -13.41
N SER A 11 1.63 0.04 -14.22
CA SER A 11 1.97 1.46 -14.41
C SER A 11 0.87 2.27 -15.10
N ALA A 12 -0.01 1.63 -15.87
CA ALA A 12 -1.15 2.27 -16.53
C ALA A 12 -2.39 2.42 -15.62
N LEU A 13 -2.32 1.99 -14.35
CA LEU A 13 -3.43 2.17 -13.42
C LEU A 13 -3.62 3.65 -13.08
N GLU A 14 -4.87 4.10 -13.11
CA GLU A 14 -5.25 5.48 -12.83
C GLU A 14 -6.35 5.60 -11.76
N GLY A 15 -6.55 6.84 -11.29
CA GLY A 15 -7.57 7.16 -10.30
C GLY A 15 -7.51 6.29 -9.05
N TRP A 16 -8.68 5.84 -8.59
CA TRP A 16 -8.82 5.01 -7.38
C TRP A 16 -8.19 3.62 -7.52
N ARG A 17 -8.15 3.04 -8.72
CA ARG A 17 -7.56 1.69 -8.95
C ARG A 17 -6.07 1.68 -8.63
N ARG A 18 -5.39 2.78 -8.96
CA ARG A 18 -3.98 3.01 -8.61
C ARG A 18 -3.77 3.04 -7.10
N LEU A 19 -4.68 3.71 -6.38
CA LEU A 19 -4.61 3.85 -4.91
C LEU A 19 -4.95 2.53 -4.21
N ALA A 20 -5.95 1.79 -4.72
CA ALA A 20 -6.28 0.46 -4.23
C ALA A 20 -5.12 -0.53 -4.43
N ALA A 21 -4.43 -0.47 -5.58
CA ALA A 21 -3.23 -1.26 -5.83
C ALA A 21 -2.07 -0.89 -4.89
N ALA A 22 -1.88 0.41 -4.62
CA ALA A 22 -0.89 0.88 -3.65
C ALA A 22 -1.19 0.36 -2.24
N PHE A 23 -2.45 0.46 -1.80
CA PHE A 23 -2.92 -0.06 -0.52
C PHE A 23 -2.70 -1.56 -0.40
N ALA A 24 -3.10 -2.34 -1.43
CA ALA A 24 -2.91 -3.79 -1.45
C ALA A 24 -1.42 -4.17 -1.40
N ALA A 25 -0.55 -3.45 -2.12
CA ALA A 25 0.89 -3.66 -2.04
C ALA A 25 1.45 -3.34 -0.64
N GLY A 26 0.95 -2.29 0.01
CA GLY A 26 1.28 -1.97 1.41
C GLY A 26 0.85 -3.06 2.39
N ALA A 27 -0.39 -3.55 2.26
CA ALA A 27 -0.92 -4.64 3.08
C ALA A 27 -0.14 -5.94 2.88
N LEU A 28 0.27 -6.25 1.64
CA LEU A 28 1.16 -7.38 1.36
C LEU A 28 2.53 -7.19 2.02
N ALA A 29 3.09 -5.98 2.00
CA ALA A 29 4.34 -5.68 2.69
C ALA A 29 4.25 -5.91 4.21
N ALA A 30 3.09 -5.74 4.83
CA ALA A 30 2.90 -6.02 6.27
C ALA A 30 3.14 -7.50 6.63
N LEU A 31 2.96 -8.43 5.68
CA LEU A 31 3.26 -9.86 5.89
C LEU A 31 4.77 -10.14 6.09
N SER A 32 5.65 -9.18 5.82
CA SER A 32 7.07 -9.31 6.16
C SER A 32 7.34 -9.19 7.66
N THR A 33 6.41 -8.61 8.42
CA THR A 33 6.53 -8.42 9.87
C THR A 33 6.10 -9.68 10.62
N ALA A 34 6.41 -9.75 11.93
CA ALA A 34 5.89 -10.81 12.77
C ALA A 34 4.35 -10.77 12.79
N PRO A 35 3.66 -11.92 12.83
CA PRO A 35 4.14 -13.29 13.07
C PRO A 35 4.59 -14.06 11.81
N PHE A 36 4.34 -13.53 10.61
CA PHE A 36 4.54 -14.28 9.37
C PHE A 36 6.00 -14.27 8.88
N GLY A 37 6.69 -13.12 8.99
CA GLY A 37 8.10 -13.02 8.60
C GLY A 37 8.39 -13.27 7.12
N LEU A 38 7.39 -13.12 6.23
CA LEU A 38 7.48 -13.42 4.80
C LEU A 38 8.21 -12.30 4.04
N TRP A 39 9.47 -12.05 4.36
CA TRP A 39 10.30 -11.03 3.71
C TRP A 39 10.33 -11.08 2.17
N PRO A 40 10.19 -12.24 1.47
CA PRO A 40 10.18 -12.25 -0.01
C PRO A 40 9.01 -11.46 -0.62
N VAL A 41 7.93 -11.23 0.14
CA VAL A 41 6.78 -10.41 -0.30
C VAL A 41 7.17 -8.95 -0.59
N LEU A 42 8.24 -8.46 0.05
CA LEU A 42 8.79 -7.13 -0.20
C LEU A 42 9.35 -7.02 -1.62
N GLY A 43 9.91 -8.13 -2.14
CA GLY A 43 10.37 -8.25 -3.52
C GLY A 43 9.24 -8.13 -4.55
N LEU A 44 7.97 -8.24 -4.15
CA LEU A 44 6.82 -7.96 -5.00
C LEU A 44 6.21 -6.57 -4.71
N SER A 45 6.09 -6.23 -3.43
CA SER A 45 5.39 -5.03 -2.97
C SER A 45 6.10 -3.73 -3.38
N PHE A 46 7.43 -3.68 -3.24
CA PHE A 46 8.21 -2.49 -3.61
C PHE A 46 8.28 -2.28 -5.13
N PRO A 47 8.48 -3.31 -5.98
CA PRO A 47 8.36 -3.12 -7.42
C PRO A 47 6.99 -2.63 -7.87
N ILE A 48 5.91 -3.12 -7.27
CA ILE A 48 4.56 -2.59 -7.55
C ILE A 48 4.49 -1.10 -7.20
N LEU A 49 5.00 -0.69 -6.04
CA LEU A 49 5.05 0.72 -5.63
C LEU A 49 5.83 1.57 -6.64
N VAL A 50 7.03 1.13 -7.05
CA VAL A 50 7.86 1.84 -8.04
C VAL A 50 7.13 1.97 -9.39
N LEU A 51 6.53 0.89 -9.88
CA LEU A 51 5.78 0.89 -11.14
C LEU A 51 4.57 1.84 -11.12
N LEU A 52 3.87 1.94 -9.99
CA LEU A 52 2.75 2.87 -9.81
C LEU A 52 3.24 4.33 -9.82
N VAL A 53 4.37 4.62 -9.15
CA VAL A 53 4.99 5.95 -9.13
C VAL A 53 5.51 6.34 -10.52
N ASP A 54 6.16 5.44 -11.24
CA ASP A 54 6.63 5.68 -12.61
C ASP A 54 5.47 5.96 -13.57
N GLY A 55 4.33 5.30 -13.35
CA GLY A 55 3.08 5.55 -14.07
C GLY A 55 2.57 7.00 -13.96
N THR A 56 2.91 7.73 -12.90
CA THR A 56 2.45 9.12 -12.70
C THR A 56 3.01 10.11 -13.71
N ARG A 57 4.16 9.79 -14.32
CA ARG A 57 4.82 10.62 -15.34
C ARG A 57 4.03 10.66 -16.65
N ARG A 58 3.09 9.73 -16.85
CA ARG A 58 2.24 9.64 -18.05
C ARG A 58 0.93 10.37 -17.78
N GLY A 59 0.74 11.54 -18.42
CA GLY A 59 -0.58 12.21 -18.50
C GLY A 59 -1.03 13.08 -17.31
N THR A 60 -0.29 13.12 -16.20
CA THR A 60 -0.68 13.92 -15.02
C THR A 60 0.02 15.29 -14.99
N ARG A 61 -0.75 16.39 -14.84
CA ARG A 61 -0.20 17.77 -14.72
C ARG A 61 0.62 18.02 -13.45
N ARG A 62 0.37 17.27 -12.37
CA ARG A 62 1.06 17.36 -11.07
C ARG A 62 1.50 15.98 -10.56
N PRO A 63 2.50 15.34 -11.19
CA PRO A 63 2.87 13.94 -10.90
C PRO A 63 3.27 13.74 -9.44
N TRP A 64 3.91 14.73 -8.81
CA TRP A 64 4.32 14.66 -7.41
C TRP A 64 3.15 14.48 -6.42
N ARG A 65 1.98 15.09 -6.69
CA ARG A 65 0.80 14.93 -5.82
C ARG A 65 0.26 13.51 -5.88
N VAL A 66 0.26 12.93 -7.07
CA VAL A 66 -0.19 11.56 -7.29
C VAL A 66 0.81 10.59 -6.68
N ALA A 67 2.11 10.81 -6.85
CA ALA A 67 3.15 10.02 -6.19
C ALA A 67 3.04 10.07 -4.66
N ALA A 68 2.79 11.25 -4.08
CA ALA A 68 2.54 11.40 -2.65
C ALA A 68 1.29 10.63 -2.19
N ALA A 69 0.20 10.68 -2.96
CA ALA A 69 -1.01 9.91 -2.66
C ALA A 69 -0.79 8.39 -2.77
N ILE A 70 -0.01 7.93 -3.75
CA ILE A 70 0.38 6.50 -3.88
C ILE A 70 1.18 6.09 -2.64
N GLY A 71 2.19 6.87 -2.26
CA GLY A 71 3.01 6.61 -1.07
C GLY A 71 2.18 6.60 0.21
N TRP A 72 1.23 7.53 0.34
CA TRP A 72 0.28 7.56 1.46
C TRP A 72 -0.56 6.29 1.55
N TRP A 73 -1.19 5.87 0.44
CA TRP A 73 -2.03 4.67 0.44
C TRP A 73 -1.24 3.38 0.64
N PHE A 74 -0.01 3.31 0.11
CA PHE A 74 0.91 2.21 0.39
C PHE A 74 1.27 2.15 1.88
N GLY A 75 1.72 3.28 2.46
CA GLY A 75 2.03 3.36 3.88
C GLY A 75 0.82 3.02 4.76
N PHE A 76 -0.36 3.54 4.39
CA PHE A 76 -1.61 3.24 5.09
C PHE A 76 -1.92 1.74 5.10
N GLY A 77 -1.82 1.04 3.96
CA GLY A 77 -2.00 -0.41 3.93
C GLY A 77 -1.00 -1.17 4.79
N TYR A 78 0.27 -0.76 4.75
CA TYR A 78 1.33 -1.37 5.58
C TYR A 78 1.07 -1.19 7.08
N PHE A 79 0.83 0.04 7.51
CA PHE A 79 0.64 0.36 8.94
C PHE A 79 -0.68 -0.18 9.46
N LEU A 80 -1.78 -0.10 8.69
CA LEU A 80 -3.07 -0.62 9.12
C LEU A 80 -3.00 -2.13 9.38
N CYS A 81 -2.37 -2.89 8.48
CA CYS A 81 -2.23 -4.34 8.66
C CYS A 81 -1.18 -4.72 9.72
N SER A 82 -0.14 -3.89 9.94
CA SER A 82 0.90 -4.18 10.95
C SER A 82 0.50 -3.76 12.37
N LEU A 83 -0.34 -2.72 12.50
CA LEU A 83 -0.69 -2.07 13.76
C LEU A 83 -2.16 -2.25 14.15
N TRP A 84 -2.90 -3.14 13.47
CA TRP A 84 -4.31 -3.40 13.76
C TRP A 84 -4.57 -3.75 15.24
N TRP A 85 -3.60 -4.41 15.88
CA TRP A 85 -3.65 -4.83 17.28
C TRP A 85 -3.68 -3.65 18.26
N ILE A 86 -3.13 -2.49 17.87
CA ILE A 86 -3.22 -1.27 18.69
C ILE A 86 -4.68 -0.85 18.80
N GLY A 87 -5.41 -0.84 17.67
CA GLY A 87 -6.85 -0.56 17.67
C GLY A 87 -7.63 -1.58 18.50
N ALA A 88 -7.30 -2.86 18.38
CA ALA A 88 -7.93 -3.91 19.19
C ALA A 88 -7.76 -3.71 20.71
N ALA A 89 -6.65 -3.12 21.16
CA ALA A 89 -6.42 -2.83 22.58
C ALA A 89 -7.45 -1.84 23.16
N PHE A 90 -7.92 -0.88 22.36
CA PHE A 90 -8.96 0.06 22.79
C PHE A 90 -10.34 -0.60 22.95
N LEU A 91 -10.59 -1.72 22.28
CA LEU A 91 -11.86 -2.44 22.37
C LEU A 91 -11.96 -3.34 23.61
N VAL A 92 -10.83 -3.67 24.26
CA VAL A 92 -10.82 -4.53 25.46
C VAL A 92 -11.49 -3.83 26.65
N ASP A 93 -11.20 -2.54 26.84
CA ASP A 93 -11.82 -1.67 27.85
C ASP A 93 -12.54 -0.50 27.16
N ALA A 94 -13.42 -0.82 26.21
CA ALA A 94 -14.14 0.19 25.41
C ALA A 94 -14.89 1.21 26.30
N ASP A 95 -15.39 0.77 27.45
CA ASP A 95 -16.10 1.60 28.44
C ASP A 95 -15.24 2.75 29.00
N VAL A 96 -13.91 2.63 28.94
CA VAL A 96 -12.94 3.61 29.44
C VAL A 96 -12.24 4.36 28.31
N PHE A 97 -12.09 3.75 27.13
CA PHE A 97 -11.26 4.31 26.06
C PHE A 97 -12.01 4.71 24.78
N ALA A 98 -13.32 4.45 24.66
CA ALA A 98 -14.06 4.74 23.43
C ALA A 98 -14.20 6.23 23.05
N TRP A 99 -13.89 7.16 23.97
CA TRP A 99 -13.95 8.62 23.74
C TRP A 99 -12.61 9.28 23.43
N LEU A 100 -11.50 8.52 23.37
CA LEU A 100 -10.16 8.99 22.99
C LEU A 100 -9.91 8.81 21.49
#